data_AF-A0AAD7FV23-F1
#
_entry.id   AF-A0AAD7FV23-F1
#
_cell.length_a   1.000
_cell.length_b   1.000
_cell.length_c   1.000
_cell.angle_alpha   90.00
_cell.angle_beta   90.00
_cell.angle_gamma   90.00
#
_symmetry.space_group_name_H-M   'P 1'
#
loop_
_entity.id
_entity.type
_entity.pdbx_description
1 polymer ?
#
loop_
_entity_poly.entity_id
_entity_poly.type
_entity_poly.pdbx_seq_one_letter_code
_entity_poly.pdbx_strand_id
1 'polypeptide(L)'
;MKFIFSTVLLVSAVKALPFQQRQASVDASLVPDFGVTPGVKDPAGSASCVGINGKLIPCTCPPSRDTFIASLSANVANGHDVNNPAVSRALPHRRFPIAAPFPTDSSIASQITRMQTLLSSLQNLNGAGVGCPAVSTTFSSQLAALQAQQSGAAAPAVAAAVPATTTPATAAPSSALVDASLVPDFGVTAGVKDPAGSASCVGINGKLIPCTCPPSRDDFIASVSANVANGHDVNNPAIAAPFPTDDSIGSQVTRMQTLLSSLQNLNGAGVGCPAVSTTFSAQLAALQAKQ
;
A
#
# COMPACT_ATOMS: atom_id res chain seq x y z
N MET A 1 -56.77 38.09 -49.62
CA MET A 1 -55.44 37.48 -49.85
C MET A 1 -54.92 36.97 -48.51
N LYS A 2 -54.78 35.66 -48.34
CA LYS A 2 -54.38 35.00 -47.08
C LYS A 2 -52.93 34.56 -47.22
N PHE A 3 -52.00 35.22 -46.52
CA PHE A 3 -50.59 34.84 -46.47
C PHE A 3 -50.39 33.76 -45.41
N ILE A 4 -49.91 32.59 -45.84
CA ILE A 4 -49.52 31.48 -44.97
C ILE A 4 -48.00 31.61 -44.75
N PHE A 5 -47.58 31.95 -43.54
CA PHE A 5 -46.18 31.91 -43.11
C PHE A 5 -45.81 30.46 -42.76
N SER A 6 -44.90 29.88 -43.54
CA SER A 6 -44.32 28.55 -43.30
C SER A 6 -43.08 28.70 -42.43
N THR A 7 -43.15 28.24 -41.18
CA THR A 7 -42.05 28.31 -40.21
C THR A 7 -41.12 27.12 -40.41
N VAL A 8 -39.89 27.38 -40.87
CA VAL A 8 -38.84 26.36 -41.01
C VAL A 8 -38.14 26.18 -39.65
N LEU A 9 -38.35 25.03 -39.02
CA LEU A 9 -37.61 24.57 -37.84
C LEU A 9 -36.27 23.98 -38.28
N LEU A 10 -35.16 24.68 -38.03
CA LEU A 10 -33.81 24.13 -38.12
C LEU A 10 -33.54 23.23 -36.90
N VAL A 11 -33.44 21.93 -37.12
CA VAL A 11 -32.99 20.95 -36.13
C VAL A 11 -31.47 20.82 -36.23
N SER A 12 -30.75 21.41 -35.29
CA SER A 12 -29.29 21.27 -35.17
C SER A 12 -28.95 19.90 -34.57
N ALA A 13 -28.59 18.93 -35.40
CA ALA A 13 -28.08 17.65 -34.95
C ALA A 13 -26.65 17.80 -34.43
N VAL A 14 -26.48 17.87 -33.11
CA VAL A 14 -25.17 17.78 -32.46
C VAL A 14 -24.71 16.33 -32.56
N LYS A 15 -23.80 16.03 -33.48
CA LYS A 15 -23.08 14.75 -33.51
C LYS A 15 -22.17 14.70 -32.28
N ALA A 16 -22.61 14.03 -31.22
CA ALA A 16 -21.75 13.62 -30.13
C ALA A 16 -20.70 12.66 -30.71
N LEU A 17 -19.48 13.16 -30.92
CA LEU A 17 -18.32 12.31 -31.10
C LEU A 17 -18.25 11.40 -29.87
N PRO A 18 -18.16 10.06 -30.03
CA PRO A 18 -17.93 9.20 -28.88
C PRO A 18 -16.65 9.69 -28.23
N PHE A 19 -16.77 10.19 -27.00
CA PHE A 19 -15.63 10.49 -26.15
C PHE A 19 -14.98 9.14 -25.91
N GLN A 20 -14.03 8.78 -26.77
CA GLN A 20 -13.05 7.73 -26.50
C GLN A 20 -12.37 8.21 -25.23
N GLN A 21 -12.88 7.77 -24.08
CA GLN A 21 -12.17 7.82 -22.82
C GLN A 21 -10.79 7.30 -23.16
N ARG A 22 -9.80 8.19 -23.21
CA ARG A 22 -8.41 7.82 -23.03
C ARG A 22 -8.40 7.17 -21.65
N GLN A 23 -8.63 5.86 -21.60
CA GLN A 23 -8.25 5.09 -20.44
C GLN A 23 -6.80 5.50 -20.18
N ALA A 24 -6.51 6.02 -19.00
CA ALA A 24 -5.15 6.18 -18.56
C ALA A 24 -4.57 4.75 -18.49
N SER A 25 -4.12 4.23 -19.63
CA SER A 25 -3.65 2.87 -19.78
C SER A 25 -2.31 2.80 -19.08
N VAL A 26 -2.21 1.89 -18.13
CA VAL A 26 -0.95 1.63 -17.44
C VAL A 26 0.02 1.06 -18.46
N ASP A 27 1.21 1.64 -18.55
CA ASP A 27 2.29 1.07 -19.33
C ASP A 27 2.73 -0.25 -18.68
N ALA A 28 2.48 -1.35 -19.38
CA ALA A 28 2.82 -2.69 -18.92
C ALA A 28 4.31 -2.87 -18.62
N SER A 29 5.20 -2.08 -19.25
CA SER A 29 6.64 -2.13 -18.98
C SER A 29 7.00 -1.64 -17.58
N LEU A 30 6.15 -0.81 -16.97
CA LEU A 30 6.32 -0.28 -15.61
C LEU A 30 5.75 -1.20 -14.54
N VAL A 31 5.16 -2.33 -14.93
CA VAL A 31 4.65 -3.37 -14.03
C VAL A 31 5.66 -4.51 -14.01
N PRO A 32 6.42 -4.70 -12.92
CA PRO A 32 7.38 -5.78 -12.83
C PRO A 32 6.68 -7.15 -12.91
N ASP A 33 7.42 -8.18 -13.29
CA ASP A 33 6.93 -9.55 -13.14
C ASP A 33 6.70 -9.90 -11.67
N PHE A 34 5.77 -10.82 -11.42
CA PHE A 34 5.42 -11.24 -10.07
C PHE A 34 6.55 -12.00 -9.35
N GLY A 35 7.52 -12.53 -10.10
CA GLY A 35 8.65 -13.29 -9.54
C GLY A 35 8.25 -14.62 -8.87
N VAL A 36 7.00 -15.06 -9.04
CA VAL A 36 6.46 -16.35 -8.60
C VAL A 36 5.72 -16.98 -9.77
N THR A 37 5.91 -18.29 -9.96
CA THR A 37 5.15 -19.04 -10.98
C THR A 37 3.77 -19.38 -10.42
N PRO A 38 2.66 -18.94 -11.07
CA PRO A 38 1.32 -19.31 -10.63
C PRO A 38 1.10 -20.82 -10.59
N GLY A 39 0.32 -21.29 -9.60
CA GLY A 39 -0.17 -22.68 -9.58
C GLY A 39 0.86 -23.75 -9.22
N VAL A 40 2.07 -23.39 -8.78
CA VAL A 40 3.06 -24.38 -8.30
C VAL A 40 2.55 -25.01 -7.01
N LYS A 41 2.14 -26.27 -7.06
CA LYS A 41 1.59 -26.98 -5.90
C LYS A 41 2.66 -27.22 -4.83
N ASP A 42 2.24 -27.19 -3.58
CA ASP A 42 3.06 -27.59 -2.44
C ASP A 42 3.46 -29.08 -2.55
N PRO A 43 4.76 -29.41 -2.56
CA PRO A 43 5.22 -30.80 -2.59
C PRO A 43 4.81 -31.60 -1.34
N ALA A 44 4.44 -30.94 -0.24
CA ALA A 44 3.89 -31.60 0.94
C ALA A 44 2.40 -31.98 0.81
N GLY A 45 1.77 -31.69 -0.35
CA GLY A 45 0.43 -32.14 -0.67
C GLY A 45 -0.70 -31.26 -0.12
N SER A 46 -0.42 -30.04 0.32
CA SER A 46 -1.49 -29.11 0.71
C SER A 46 -2.32 -28.65 -0.50
N ALA A 47 -3.54 -28.16 -0.24
CA ALA A 47 -4.40 -27.54 -1.27
C ALA A 47 -3.91 -26.15 -1.71
N SER A 48 -2.79 -25.68 -1.13
CA SER A 48 -2.19 -24.38 -1.39
C SER A 48 -1.04 -24.49 -2.40
N CYS A 49 -0.66 -23.36 -2.96
CA CYS A 49 0.48 -23.24 -3.85
C CYS A 49 1.67 -22.60 -3.15
N VAL A 50 2.87 -22.82 -3.68
CA VAL A 50 4.12 -22.31 -3.15
C VAL A 50 4.34 -20.89 -3.66
N GLY A 51 4.36 -19.93 -2.73
CA GLY A 51 4.73 -18.54 -2.96
C GLY A 51 6.20 -18.29 -2.67
N ILE A 52 6.55 -17.01 -2.48
CA ILE A 52 7.93 -16.62 -2.15
C ILE A 52 8.42 -17.29 -0.87
N ASN A 53 9.68 -17.71 -0.89
CA ASN A 53 10.38 -18.30 0.25
C ASN A 53 9.64 -19.52 0.85
N GLY A 54 8.91 -20.28 0.03
CA GLY A 54 8.19 -21.47 0.48
C GLY A 54 6.89 -21.20 1.24
N LYS A 55 6.43 -19.95 1.32
CA LYS A 55 5.16 -19.62 2.00
C LYS A 55 3.97 -20.09 1.16
N LEU A 56 2.98 -20.69 1.81
CA LEU A 56 1.76 -21.13 1.16
C LEU A 56 0.86 -19.94 0.78
N ILE A 57 0.38 -19.95 -0.46
CA ILE A 57 -0.53 -18.95 -1.04
C ILE A 57 -1.73 -19.65 -1.71
N PRO A 58 -2.85 -18.94 -1.92
CA PRO A 58 -3.92 -19.47 -2.76
C PRO A 58 -3.40 -19.78 -4.17
N CYS A 59 -3.81 -20.91 -4.75
CA CYS A 59 -3.35 -21.31 -6.08
C CYS A 59 -3.83 -20.42 -7.23
N THR A 60 -4.81 -19.54 -6.97
CA THR A 60 -5.22 -18.47 -7.87
C THR A 60 -4.26 -17.28 -7.86
N CYS A 61 -3.21 -17.33 -7.03
CA CYS A 61 -2.24 -16.27 -6.86
C CYS A 61 -0.82 -16.72 -7.29
N PRO A 62 -0.05 -15.84 -7.94
CA PRO A 62 -0.50 -14.55 -8.49
C PRO A 62 -1.48 -14.74 -9.67
N PRO A 63 -2.33 -13.74 -9.99
CA PRO A 63 -3.18 -13.78 -11.18
C PRO A 63 -2.32 -13.80 -12.46
N SER A 64 -2.94 -13.96 -13.63
CA SER A 64 -2.22 -13.66 -14.87
C SER A 64 -1.85 -12.17 -14.94
N ARG A 65 -0.69 -11.88 -15.53
CA ARG A 65 -0.18 -10.51 -15.63
C ARG A 65 -1.15 -9.59 -16.40
N ASP A 66 -1.77 -10.09 -17.46
CA ASP A 66 -2.76 -9.32 -18.23
C ASP A 66 -4.01 -8.99 -17.41
N THR A 67 -4.56 -9.95 -16.65
CA THR A 67 -5.72 -9.71 -15.78
C THR A 67 -5.39 -8.68 -14.71
N PHE A 68 -4.20 -8.75 -14.14
CA PHE A 68 -3.74 -7.78 -13.16
C PHE A 68 -3.55 -6.38 -13.74
N ILE A 69 -2.90 -6.26 -14.91
CA ILE A 69 -2.71 -4.97 -15.60
C ILE A 69 -4.06 -4.36 -16.00
N ALA A 70 -5.03 -5.18 -16.42
CA ALA A 70 -6.39 -4.71 -16.71
C ALA A 70 -7.06 -4.13 -15.45
N SER A 71 -6.98 -4.84 -14.32
CA SER A 71 -7.51 -4.33 -13.05
C SER A 71 -6.78 -3.06 -12.59
N LEU A 72 -5.46 -3.03 -12.71
CA LEU A 72 -4.64 -1.87 -12.36
C LEU A 72 -4.96 -0.66 -13.25
N SER A 73 -5.14 -0.87 -14.55
CA SER A 73 -5.55 0.18 -15.49
C SER A 73 -6.92 0.73 -15.15
N ALA A 74 -7.86 -0.14 -14.72
CA ALA A 74 -9.15 0.31 -14.20
C ALA A 74 -8.97 1.17 -12.94
N ASN A 75 -8.08 0.77 -12.02
CA ASN A 75 -7.80 1.54 -10.81
C ASN A 75 -7.23 2.93 -11.12
N VAL A 76 -6.26 3.01 -12.04
CA VAL A 76 -5.62 4.27 -12.46
C VAL A 76 -6.61 5.16 -13.22
N ALA A 77 -7.37 4.60 -14.16
CA ALA A 77 -8.34 5.35 -14.95
C ALA A 77 -9.49 5.92 -14.11
N ASN A 78 -9.93 5.20 -13.08
CA ASN A 78 -10.96 5.68 -12.16
C ASN A 78 -10.39 6.57 -11.06
N GLY A 79 -9.06 6.64 -10.95
CA GLY A 79 -8.39 7.33 -9.88
C GLY A 79 -8.77 6.80 -8.51
N HIS A 80 -8.91 5.48 -8.39
CA HIS A 80 -9.07 4.76 -7.14
C HIS A 80 -9.15 3.26 -7.38
N ASP A 81 -8.99 2.46 -6.33
CA ASP A 81 -9.24 1.02 -6.39
C ASP A 81 -10.73 0.73 -6.68
N VAL A 82 -11.04 0.27 -7.89
CA VAL A 82 -12.44 0.04 -8.32
C VAL A 82 -13.07 -1.15 -7.61
N ASN A 83 -12.24 -2.06 -7.10
CA ASN A 83 -12.66 -3.22 -6.32
C ASN A 83 -12.73 -2.89 -4.82
N ASN A 84 -12.19 -1.74 -4.41
CA ASN A 84 -12.32 -1.18 -3.08
C ASN A 84 -12.72 0.32 -3.08
N PRO A 85 -13.89 0.67 -3.64
CA PRO A 85 -14.31 2.07 -3.81
C PRO A 85 -14.66 2.78 -2.49
N ALA A 86 -14.72 2.04 -1.37
CA ALA A 86 -14.95 2.59 -0.04
C ALA A 86 -13.76 3.43 0.47
N VAL A 87 -12.53 3.14 0.02
CA VAL A 87 -11.32 3.91 0.37
C VAL A 87 -11.33 5.31 -0.28
N SER A 88 -12.02 5.43 -1.42
CA SER A 88 -12.06 6.63 -2.28
C SER A 88 -13.20 7.59 -1.92
N ARG A 89 -14.29 7.07 -1.35
CA ARG A 89 -15.53 7.83 -1.09
C ARG A 89 -15.53 8.57 0.25
N ALA A 90 -14.49 8.40 1.07
CA ALA A 90 -14.36 9.02 2.39
C ALA A 90 -13.95 10.51 2.39
N LEU A 91 -13.82 11.16 1.23
CA LEU A 91 -13.46 12.58 1.13
C LEU A 91 -14.52 13.37 0.34
N PRO A 92 -15.55 13.92 1.00
CA PRO A 92 -16.67 14.60 0.34
C PRO A 92 -16.31 15.98 -0.26
N HIS A 93 -15.06 16.46 -0.18
CA HIS A 93 -14.68 17.83 -0.59
C HIS A 93 -13.51 17.92 -1.58
N ARG A 94 -13.06 16.83 -2.20
CA ARG A 94 -12.02 16.94 -3.25
C ARG A 94 -12.66 17.07 -4.64
N ARG A 95 -12.46 18.24 -5.25
CA ARG A 95 -12.88 18.58 -6.62
C ARG A 95 -12.04 17.92 -7.72
N PHE A 96 -11.10 17.06 -7.33
CA PHE A 96 -10.25 16.25 -8.22
C PHE A 96 -10.17 14.83 -7.65
N PRO A 97 -10.51 13.79 -8.42
CA PRO A 97 -10.36 12.41 -7.98
C PRO A 97 -8.87 12.14 -7.73
N ILE A 98 -8.53 11.61 -6.55
CA ILE A 98 -7.15 11.24 -6.18
C ILE A 98 -6.78 10.04 -7.03
N ALA A 99 -6.16 10.28 -8.19
CA ALA A 99 -5.60 9.25 -9.05
C ALA A 99 -4.97 8.13 -8.19
N ALA A 100 -5.25 6.85 -8.46
CA ALA A 100 -4.34 5.80 -8.02
C ALA A 100 -3.02 6.13 -8.71
N PRO A 101 -2.05 6.75 -8.03
CA PRO A 101 -1.02 7.47 -8.72
C PRO A 101 -0.11 6.43 -9.36
N PHE A 102 -0.08 6.40 -10.69
CA PHE A 102 0.81 5.53 -11.44
C PHE A 102 1.79 6.40 -12.22
N PRO A 103 2.72 7.07 -11.51
CA PRO A 103 3.66 7.99 -12.13
C PRO A 103 4.56 7.22 -13.10
N THR A 104 4.86 7.83 -14.24
CA THR A 104 5.66 7.22 -15.31
C THR A 104 7.13 7.60 -15.24
N ASP A 105 7.49 8.61 -14.44
CA ASP A 105 8.89 9.03 -14.30
C ASP A 105 9.73 7.99 -13.54
N SER A 106 11.04 8.11 -13.66
CA SER A 106 12.00 7.15 -13.11
C SER A 106 12.47 7.50 -11.70
N SER A 107 11.92 8.52 -11.03
CA SER A 107 12.34 8.84 -9.66
C SER A 107 12.05 7.66 -8.72
N ILE A 108 12.90 7.49 -7.69
CA ILE A 108 12.70 6.43 -6.69
C ILE A 108 11.34 6.60 -5.99
N ALA A 109 10.93 7.85 -5.72
CA ALA A 109 9.61 8.15 -5.17
C ALA A 109 8.46 7.66 -6.07
N SER A 110 8.57 7.87 -7.39
CA SER A 110 7.58 7.37 -8.36
C SER A 110 7.62 5.85 -8.53
N GLN A 111 8.80 5.22 -8.45
CA GLN A 111 8.93 3.76 -8.41
C GLN A 111 8.26 3.17 -7.16
N ILE A 112 8.49 3.75 -5.98
CA ILE A 112 7.85 3.35 -4.72
C ILE A 112 6.32 3.48 -4.81
N THR A 113 5.87 4.61 -5.36
CA THR A 113 4.44 4.89 -5.53
C THR A 113 3.78 3.84 -6.42
N ARG A 114 4.37 3.54 -7.57
CA ARG A 114 3.91 2.43 -8.43
C ARG A 114 3.88 1.10 -7.68
N MET A 115 4.96 0.73 -6.99
CA MET A 115 5.02 -0.52 -6.23
C MET A 115 3.93 -0.64 -5.17
N GLN A 116 3.53 0.46 -4.55
CA GLN A 116 2.43 0.47 -3.60
C GLN A 116 1.07 0.36 -4.26
N THR A 117 0.87 1.05 -5.39
CA THR A 117 -0.34 0.88 -6.20
C THR A 117 -0.47 -0.56 -6.68
N LEU A 118 0.64 -1.20 -7.05
CA LEU A 118 0.70 -2.61 -7.43
C LEU A 118 0.30 -3.52 -6.27
N LEU A 119 0.90 -3.35 -5.08
CA LEU A 119 0.57 -4.13 -3.88
C LEU A 119 -0.89 -3.95 -3.44
N SER A 120 -1.39 -2.71 -3.41
CA SER A 120 -2.77 -2.41 -3.03
C SER A 120 -3.76 -3.03 -4.03
N SER A 121 -3.50 -2.86 -5.33
CA SER A 121 -4.35 -3.45 -6.38
C SER A 121 -4.36 -4.97 -6.29
N LEU A 122 -3.21 -5.58 -6.00
CA LEU A 122 -3.06 -7.02 -5.83
C LEU A 122 -3.92 -7.55 -4.66
N GLN A 123 -3.89 -6.85 -3.53
CA GLN A 123 -4.63 -7.22 -2.32
C GLN A 123 -6.15 -7.03 -2.46
N ASN A 124 -6.60 -6.17 -3.38
CA ASN A 124 -8.01 -5.86 -3.57
C ASN A 124 -8.60 -6.41 -4.87
N LEU A 125 -7.89 -7.29 -5.60
CA LEU A 125 -8.29 -7.76 -6.94
C LEU A 125 -9.75 -8.22 -7.08
N ASN A 126 -10.32 -8.83 -6.04
CA ASN A 126 -11.68 -9.38 -6.04
C ASN A 126 -12.59 -8.71 -4.99
N GLY A 127 -12.19 -7.54 -4.49
CA GLY A 127 -12.87 -6.84 -3.42
C GLY A 127 -11.91 -6.38 -2.34
N ALA A 128 -12.38 -5.49 -1.46
CA ALA A 128 -11.58 -4.97 -0.35
C ALA A 128 -10.96 -6.08 0.52
N GLY A 129 -9.63 -6.19 0.51
CA GLY A 129 -8.87 -7.22 1.23
C GLY A 129 -9.07 -8.65 0.70
N VAL A 130 -9.79 -8.82 -0.40
CA VAL A 130 -10.05 -10.09 -1.06
C VAL A 130 -9.28 -10.08 -2.37
N GLY A 131 -8.04 -10.56 -2.32
CA GLY A 131 -7.13 -10.57 -3.45
C GLY A 131 -5.96 -11.49 -3.17
N CYS A 132 -4.86 -11.26 -3.86
CA CYS A 132 -3.66 -12.04 -3.63
C CYS A 132 -2.84 -11.44 -2.49
N PRO A 133 -2.35 -12.26 -1.54
CA PRO A 133 -1.53 -11.75 -0.45
C PRO A 133 -0.21 -11.24 -1.03
N ALA A 134 0.42 -10.26 -0.38
CA ALA A 134 1.66 -9.65 -0.88
C ALA A 134 2.78 -10.69 -1.15
N VAL A 135 2.84 -11.74 -0.32
CA VAL A 135 3.79 -12.87 -0.43
C VAL A 135 3.60 -13.74 -1.69
N SER A 136 2.54 -13.52 -2.47
CA SER A 136 2.36 -14.14 -3.79
C SER A 136 3.18 -13.48 -4.90
N THR A 137 3.89 -12.39 -4.59
CA THR A 137 4.70 -11.63 -5.54
C THR A 137 5.97 -11.07 -4.89
N THR A 138 6.98 -10.73 -5.69
CA THR A 138 8.21 -10.05 -5.23
C THR A 138 8.00 -8.55 -5.00
N PHE A 139 6.76 -8.04 -5.06
CA PHE A 139 6.51 -6.60 -4.99
C PHE A 139 6.91 -6.00 -3.65
N SER A 140 6.72 -6.72 -2.54
CA SER A 140 7.16 -6.23 -1.23
C SER A 140 8.68 -6.12 -1.11
N SER A 141 9.44 -7.07 -1.64
CA SER A 141 10.91 -6.99 -1.63
C SER A 141 11.45 -5.91 -2.57
N GLN A 142 10.80 -5.72 -3.73
CA GLN A 142 11.14 -4.62 -4.64
C GLN A 142 10.84 -3.26 -4.00
N LEU A 143 9.69 -3.13 -3.34
CA LEU A 143 9.35 -1.91 -2.59
C LEU A 143 10.41 -1.60 -1.53
N ALA A 144 10.84 -2.60 -0.77
CA ALA A 144 11.88 -2.43 0.24
C ALA A 144 13.24 -2.02 -0.35
N ALA A 145 13.64 -2.62 -1.47
CA ALA A 145 14.87 -2.24 -2.17
C ALA A 145 14.84 -0.77 -2.62
N LEU A 146 13.69 -0.30 -3.13
CA LEU A 146 13.52 1.10 -3.52
C LEU A 146 13.51 2.04 -2.31
N GLN A 147 12.89 1.65 -1.20
CA GLN A 147 12.88 2.44 0.04
C GLN A 147 14.29 2.57 0.64
N ALA A 148 15.11 1.51 0.55
CA ALA A 148 16.51 1.55 0.95
C ALA A 148 17.31 2.52 0.07
N GLN A 149 17.06 2.53 -1.24
CA GLN A 149 17.69 3.49 -2.17
C GLN A 149 17.25 4.94 -1.91
N GLN A 150 15.98 5.18 -1.56
CA GLN A 150 15.46 6.52 -1.24
C GLN A 150 16.13 7.12 0.00
N SER A 151 16.48 6.27 0.96
CA SER A 151 17.03 6.69 2.24
C SER A 151 18.51 7.09 2.15
N GLY A 152 19.13 7.00 0.96
CA GLY A 152 20.50 7.45 0.73
C GLY A 152 21.52 6.81 1.67
N ALA A 153 21.26 5.58 2.14
CA ALA A 153 22.19 4.82 2.96
C ALA A 153 23.44 4.50 2.12
N ALA A 154 24.36 5.46 2.09
CA ALA A 154 25.69 5.30 1.54
C ALA A 154 26.35 4.14 2.26
N ALA A 155 26.96 3.25 1.49
CA ALA A 155 27.89 2.25 2.00
C ALA A 155 28.89 2.93 2.97
N PRO A 156 29.30 2.28 4.06
CA PRO A 156 30.27 2.86 4.98
C PRO A 156 31.56 3.13 4.19
N ALA A 157 31.85 4.41 3.99
CA ALA A 157 33.15 4.85 3.54
C ALA A 157 34.17 4.37 4.58
N VAL A 158 35.11 3.54 4.13
CA VAL A 158 36.27 3.09 4.90
C VAL A 158 37.11 4.31 5.32
N ALA A 159 36.78 4.89 6.47
CA ALA A 159 37.63 5.85 7.15
C ALA A 159 38.49 5.10 8.17
N ALA A 160 39.80 5.28 7.98
CA ALA A 160 40.94 4.74 8.69
C ALA A 160 40.79 4.52 10.21
N ALA A 161 41.35 3.40 10.66
CA ALA A 161 41.53 2.99 12.04
C ALA A 161 42.34 4.00 12.89
N VAL A 162 41.88 4.24 14.11
CA VAL A 162 42.69 4.69 15.26
C VAL A 162 42.18 3.94 16.51
N PRO A 163 43.05 3.47 17.44
CA PRO A 163 42.67 2.47 18.44
C PRO A 163 41.93 3.04 19.66
N ALA A 164 41.23 2.11 20.31
CA ALA A 164 40.27 2.28 21.40
C ALA A 164 40.85 2.86 22.70
N THR A 165 40.01 3.64 23.39
CA THR A 165 40.03 3.78 24.85
C THR A 165 38.68 3.35 25.41
N THR A 166 38.73 2.35 26.27
CA THR A 166 37.61 1.69 26.96
C THR A 166 37.01 2.57 28.05
N THR A 167 35.69 2.77 28.00
CA THR A 167 34.90 3.15 29.18
C THR A 167 33.59 2.35 29.16
N PRO A 168 33.26 1.58 30.22
CA PRO A 168 32.02 0.83 30.27
C PRO A 168 30.88 1.76 30.69
N ALA A 169 29.98 2.08 29.75
CA ALA A 169 28.73 2.77 30.06
C ALA A 169 27.60 1.74 30.14
N THR A 170 27.11 1.58 31.37
CA THR A 170 25.90 0.90 31.80
C THR A 170 24.75 1.05 30.79
N ALA A 171 24.26 -0.09 30.30
CA ALA A 171 23.06 -0.16 29.48
C ALA A 171 21.82 0.17 30.34
N ALA A 172 21.13 1.25 29.97
CA ALA A 172 19.75 1.56 30.33
C ALA A 172 18.92 1.64 29.01
N PRO A 173 17.62 1.33 29.03
CA PRO A 173 16.89 0.83 27.87
C PRO A 173 16.61 1.92 26.83
N SER A 174 16.84 1.58 25.57
CA SER A 174 16.65 2.44 24.40
C SER A 174 15.15 2.61 24.08
N SER A 175 14.50 3.56 24.73
CA SER A 175 13.17 4.04 24.33
C SER A 175 13.27 5.51 23.90
N ALA A 176 13.64 5.75 22.63
CA ALA A 176 13.26 6.92 21.82
C ALA A 176 14.07 6.93 20.50
N LEU A 177 13.80 6.01 19.57
CA LEU A 177 14.22 6.20 18.18
C LEU A 177 13.06 6.70 17.30
N VAL A 178 11.82 6.44 17.72
CA VAL A 178 10.60 6.89 17.04
C VAL A 178 9.89 7.89 17.95
N ASP A 179 9.67 9.10 17.46
CA ASP A 179 8.81 10.06 18.13
C ASP A 179 7.35 9.62 17.97
N ALA A 180 6.69 9.33 19.09
CA ALA A 180 5.29 8.91 19.16
C ALA A 180 4.33 9.96 18.56
N SER A 181 4.72 11.23 18.49
CA SER A 181 3.92 12.29 17.86
C SER A 181 3.84 12.13 16.33
N LEU A 182 4.85 11.49 15.72
CA LEU A 182 4.92 11.20 14.30
C LEU A 182 4.17 9.92 13.89
N VAL A 183 3.64 9.19 14.87
CA VAL A 183 2.79 8.01 14.67
C VAL A 183 1.33 8.42 14.83
N PRO A 184 0.54 8.53 13.75
CA PRO A 184 -0.86 8.91 13.82
C PRO A 184 -1.68 7.85 14.56
N ASP A 185 -2.83 8.26 15.08
CA ASP A 185 -3.81 7.30 15.58
C ASP A 185 -4.32 6.39 14.48
N PHE A 186 -4.70 5.16 14.86
CA PHE A 186 -5.24 4.19 13.91
C PHE A 186 -6.56 4.66 13.29
N GLY A 187 -7.36 5.45 13.99
CA GLY A 187 -8.67 5.88 13.54
C GLY A 187 -9.71 4.75 13.44
N VAL A 188 -9.40 3.58 14.01
CA VAL A 188 -10.27 2.41 14.13
C VAL A 188 -10.13 1.90 15.57
N THR A 189 -11.25 1.58 16.21
CA THR A 189 -11.25 1.00 17.57
C THR A 189 -11.19 -0.53 17.47
N ALA A 190 -10.23 -1.14 18.17
CA ALA A 190 -10.10 -2.59 18.21
C ALA A 190 -11.30 -3.26 18.91
N GLY A 191 -11.60 -4.51 18.53
CA GLY A 191 -12.61 -5.31 19.22
C GLY A 191 -14.07 -4.93 18.97
N VAL A 192 -14.37 -3.91 18.15
CA VAL A 192 -15.75 -3.52 17.82
C VAL A 192 -16.42 -4.64 17.04
N LYS A 193 -17.42 -5.31 17.63
CA LYS A 193 -18.10 -6.46 17.01
C LYS A 193 -18.94 -6.05 15.82
N ASP A 194 -18.97 -6.95 14.83
CA ASP A 194 -19.85 -6.82 13.67
C ASP A 194 -21.32 -6.95 14.11
N PRO A 195 -22.16 -5.93 13.87
CA PRO A 195 -23.59 -5.98 14.20
C PRO A 195 -24.35 -7.05 13.42
N ALA A 196 -23.81 -7.55 12.30
CA ALA A 196 -24.37 -8.71 11.58
C ALA A 196 -24.05 -10.06 12.24
N GLY A 197 -23.29 -10.07 13.35
CA GLY A 197 -23.03 -11.25 14.16
C GLY A 197 -21.86 -12.13 13.69
N SER A 198 -20.96 -11.63 12.84
CA SER A 198 -19.77 -12.40 12.47
C SER A 198 -18.77 -12.51 13.62
N ALA A 199 -17.88 -13.52 13.55
CA ALA A 199 -16.78 -13.68 14.50
C ALA A 199 -15.68 -12.61 14.35
N SER A 200 -15.75 -11.79 13.31
CA SER A 200 -14.81 -10.71 13.02
C SER A 200 -15.24 -9.40 13.67
N CYS A 201 -14.34 -8.43 13.67
CA CYS A 201 -14.60 -7.08 14.15
C CYS A 201 -14.70 -6.09 12.99
N VAL A 202 -15.30 -4.94 13.26
CA VAL A 202 -15.53 -3.88 12.28
C VAL A 202 -14.31 -2.97 12.23
N GLY A 203 -13.63 -2.98 11.10
CA GLY A 203 -12.58 -2.05 10.72
C GLY A 203 -13.12 -0.85 9.96
N ILE A 204 -12.23 -0.16 9.25
CA ILE A 204 -12.61 1.05 8.53
C ILE A 204 -13.70 0.75 7.49
N ASN A 205 -14.70 1.62 7.41
CA ASN A 205 -15.81 1.51 6.44
C ASN A 205 -16.60 0.19 6.50
N GLY A 206 -16.74 -0.42 7.68
CA GLY A 206 -17.53 -1.64 7.84
C GLY A 206 -16.80 -2.92 7.41
N LYS A 207 -15.50 -2.86 7.11
CA LYS A 207 -14.73 -4.04 6.67
C LYS A 207 -14.41 -4.95 7.83
N LEU A 208 -14.55 -6.26 7.63
CA LEU A 208 -14.23 -7.24 8.66
C LEU A 208 -12.71 -7.35 8.83
N ILE A 209 -12.26 -7.23 10.07
CA ILE A 209 -10.87 -7.34 10.50
C ILE A 209 -10.76 -8.33 11.68
N PRO A 210 -9.57 -8.89 11.95
CA PRO A 210 -9.33 -9.61 13.18
C PRO A 210 -9.65 -8.72 14.39
N CYS A 211 -10.29 -9.28 15.41
CA CYS A 211 -10.67 -8.50 16.60
C CYS A 211 -9.49 -8.00 17.44
N THR A 212 -8.31 -8.59 17.25
CA THR A 212 -7.04 -8.14 17.83
C THR A 212 -6.44 -6.95 17.09
N CYS A 213 -7.09 -6.47 16.01
CA CYS A 213 -6.63 -5.36 15.20
C CYS A 213 -7.55 -4.14 15.35
N PRO A 214 -6.98 -2.91 15.39
CA PRO A 214 -5.54 -2.65 15.52
C PRO A 214 -4.97 -3.09 16.89
N PRO A 215 -3.64 -3.28 17.03
CA PRO A 215 -3.02 -3.50 18.33
C PRO A 215 -3.19 -2.29 19.25
N SER A 216 -2.70 -2.37 20.49
CA SER A 216 -2.56 -1.15 21.30
C SER A 216 -1.57 -0.19 20.64
N ARG A 217 -1.78 1.13 20.80
CA ARG A 217 -0.91 2.14 20.19
C ARG A 217 0.51 2.05 20.76
N ASP A 218 0.64 1.76 22.04
CA ASP A 218 1.95 1.64 22.70
C ASP A 218 2.72 0.40 22.21
N ASP A 219 2.06 -0.76 22.10
CA ASP A 219 2.69 -1.98 21.56
C ASP A 219 3.12 -1.77 20.10
N PHE A 220 2.31 -1.05 19.33
CA PHE A 220 2.65 -0.73 17.94
C PHE A 220 3.84 0.22 17.84
N ILE A 221 3.88 1.29 18.64
CA ILE A 221 5.03 2.21 18.68
C ILE A 221 6.28 1.47 19.14
N ALA A 222 6.17 0.55 20.10
CA ALA A 222 7.29 -0.29 20.52
C ALA A 222 7.78 -1.19 19.37
N SER A 223 6.87 -1.80 18.61
CA SER A 223 7.21 -2.59 17.43
C SER A 223 7.88 -1.74 16.33
N VAL A 224 7.34 -0.58 16.00
CA VAL A 224 7.94 0.34 15.02
C VAL A 224 9.31 0.79 15.50
N SER A 225 9.46 1.13 16.79
CA SER A 225 10.75 1.51 17.37
C SER A 225 11.79 0.41 17.24
N ALA A 226 11.40 -0.86 17.47
CA ALA A 226 12.27 -2.01 17.25
C ALA A 226 12.65 -2.15 15.77
N ASN A 227 11.71 -1.98 14.85
CA ASN A 227 11.98 -2.07 13.41
C ASN A 227 12.99 -1.00 12.97
N VAL A 228 12.76 0.26 13.37
CA VAL A 228 13.63 1.39 13.03
C VAL A 228 15.02 1.22 13.64
N ALA A 229 15.11 0.72 14.88
CA ALA A 229 16.39 0.45 15.54
C ALA A 229 17.21 -0.63 14.83
N ASN A 230 16.55 -1.60 14.18
CA ASN A 230 17.20 -2.61 13.36
C ASN A 230 17.39 -2.18 11.90
N GLY A 231 16.81 -1.04 11.50
CA GLY A 231 16.76 -0.57 10.11
C GLY A 231 15.82 -1.38 9.20
N HIS A 232 15.10 -2.37 9.74
CA HIS A 232 14.21 -3.28 9.02
C HIS A 232 13.12 -3.84 9.93
N ASP A 233 12.02 -4.35 9.37
CA ASP A 233 10.97 -5.02 10.12
C ASP A 233 11.54 -6.28 10.81
N VAL A 234 11.54 -6.34 12.14
CA VAL A 234 12.20 -7.43 12.90
C VAL A 234 11.64 -8.81 12.56
N ASN A 235 10.36 -8.86 12.20
CA ASN A 235 9.62 -10.07 11.82
C ASN A 235 9.55 -10.28 10.30
N ASN A 236 10.11 -9.36 9.51
CA ASN A 236 10.27 -9.46 8.07
C ASN A 236 11.50 -8.67 7.59
N PRO A 237 12.73 -9.19 7.82
CA PRO A 237 13.97 -8.44 7.58
C PRO A 237 14.22 -8.00 6.14
N ALA A 238 13.45 -8.52 5.18
CA ALA A 238 13.48 -8.08 3.79
C ALA A 238 12.86 -6.69 3.59
N ILE A 239 12.14 -6.14 4.59
CA ILE A 239 11.49 -4.83 4.52
C ILE A 239 12.25 -3.83 5.36
N ALA A 240 12.75 -2.76 4.72
CA ALA A 240 13.42 -1.67 5.42
C ALA A 240 12.41 -0.88 6.26
N ALA A 241 12.87 -0.34 7.39
CA ALA A 241 12.04 0.47 8.30
C ALA A 241 12.61 1.89 8.46
N PRO A 242 12.71 2.70 7.39
CA PRO A 242 13.15 4.09 7.50
C PRO A 242 12.12 4.92 8.25
N PHE A 243 12.57 5.81 9.13
CA PHE A 243 11.67 6.71 9.87
C PHE A 243 12.27 8.12 9.94
N PRO A 244 12.27 8.86 8.82
CA PRO A 244 12.78 10.23 8.79
C PRO A 244 11.94 11.12 9.71
N THR A 245 12.56 12.13 10.33
CA THR A 245 11.91 12.99 11.33
C THR A 245 11.50 14.37 10.81
N ASP A 246 11.90 14.75 9.59
CA ASP A 246 11.53 16.04 9.01
C ASP A 246 10.08 16.07 8.50
N ASP A 247 9.59 17.28 8.24
CA ASP A 247 8.20 17.53 7.86
C ASP A 247 7.96 17.55 6.34
N SER A 248 8.94 17.16 5.52
CA SER A 248 8.70 17.08 4.08
C SER A 248 7.61 16.05 3.77
N ILE A 249 6.84 16.27 2.70
CA ILE A 249 5.82 15.31 2.26
C ILE A 249 6.47 13.95 1.95
N GLY A 250 7.69 13.94 1.40
CA GLY A 250 8.46 12.71 1.17
C GLY A 250 8.74 11.93 2.46
N SER A 251 9.15 12.61 3.52
CA SER A 251 9.40 11.99 4.82
C SER A 251 8.12 11.54 5.53
N GLN A 252 7.04 12.31 5.44
CA GLN A 252 5.72 11.90 5.94
C GLN A 252 5.21 10.65 5.23
N VAL A 253 5.36 10.57 3.91
CA VAL A 253 5.04 9.38 3.10
C VAL A 253 5.88 8.19 3.55
N THR A 254 7.20 8.37 3.69
CA THR A 254 8.13 7.31 4.11
C THR A 254 7.75 6.76 5.49
N ARG A 255 7.47 7.64 6.47
CA ARG A 255 6.99 7.22 7.80
C ARG A 255 5.71 6.40 7.68
N MET A 256 4.71 6.91 6.96
CA MET A 256 3.42 6.22 6.82
C MET A 256 3.55 4.82 6.20
N GLN A 257 4.49 4.66 5.26
CA GLN A 257 4.79 3.37 4.66
C GLN A 257 5.43 2.42 5.66
N THR A 258 6.39 2.88 6.44
CA THR A 258 7.00 2.10 7.53
C THR A 258 5.98 1.70 8.58
N LEU A 259 5.03 2.57 8.91
CA LEU A 259 3.91 2.24 9.81
C LEU A 259 3.03 1.14 9.20
N LEU A 260 2.69 1.24 7.92
CA LEU A 260 1.88 0.21 7.24
C LEU A 260 2.60 -1.14 7.15
N SER A 261 3.90 -1.16 6.83
CA SER A 261 4.66 -2.41 6.77
C SER A 261 4.81 -3.04 8.16
N SER A 262 5.15 -2.23 9.16
CA SER A 262 5.25 -2.68 10.56
C SER A 262 3.94 -3.31 11.03
N LEU A 263 2.80 -2.69 10.71
CA LEU A 263 1.47 -3.19 11.04
C LEU A 263 1.18 -4.55 10.41
N GLN A 264 1.56 -4.73 9.14
CA GLN A 264 1.32 -5.96 8.39
C GLN A 264 2.29 -7.09 8.75
N ASN A 265 3.43 -6.77 9.37
CA ASN A 265 4.47 -7.72 9.74
C ASN A 265 4.58 -7.96 11.25
N LEU A 266 3.60 -7.53 12.06
CA LEU A 266 3.66 -7.57 13.53
C LEU A 266 4.02 -8.94 14.13
N ASN A 267 3.61 -10.04 13.50
CA ASN A 267 3.80 -11.41 14.01
C ASN A 267 4.49 -12.33 12.98
N GLY A 268 5.16 -11.76 11.99
CA GLY A 268 5.82 -12.48 10.90
C GLY A 268 5.57 -11.85 9.54
N ALA A 269 6.35 -12.23 8.53
CA ALA A 269 6.18 -11.73 7.17
C ALA A 269 4.75 -11.93 6.63
N GLY A 270 4.04 -10.81 6.45
CA GLY A 270 2.63 -10.75 6.02
C GLY A 270 1.61 -11.20 7.07
N VAL A 271 2.03 -11.44 8.31
CA VAL A 271 1.20 -11.90 9.42
C VAL A 271 1.11 -10.78 10.44
N GLY A 272 0.05 -9.98 10.33
CA GLY A 272 -0.17 -8.81 11.17
C GLY A 272 -1.58 -8.27 10.97
N CYS A 273 -1.76 -6.99 11.29
CA CYS A 273 -3.04 -6.35 11.07
C CYS A 273 -3.15 -5.87 9.61
N PRO A 274 -4.28 -6.17 8.92
CA PRO A 274 -4.47 -5.71 7.56
C PRO A 274 -4.54 -4.18 7.53
N ALA A 275 -4.20 -3.57 6.40
CA ALA A 275 -4.18 -2.11 6.27
C ALA A 275 -5.54 -1.44 6.53
N VAL A 276 -6.64 -2.18 6.34
CA VAL A 276 -8.02 -1.75 6.64
C VAL A 276 -8.35 -1.72 8.14
N SER A 277 -7.45 -2.20 9.00
CA SER A 277 -7.54 -2.05 10.46
C SER A 277 -7.10 -0.66 10.93
N THR A 278 -6.66 0.22 10.03
CA THR A 278 -6.27 1.59 10.34
C THR A 278 -6.67 2.54 9.22
N THR A 279 -6.51 3.84 9.45
CA THR A 279 -6.66 4.90 8.45
C THR A 279 -5.37 5.18 7.67
N PHE A 280 -4.26 4.47 7.96
CA PHE A 280 -2.94 4.78 7.40
C PHE A 280 -2.91 4.74 5.87
N SER A 281 -3.65 3.81 5.24
CA SER A 281 -3.75 3.77 3.78
C SER A 281 -4.38 5.05 3.20
N ALA A 282 -5.41 5.58 3.87
CA ALA A 282 -6.05 6.82 3.46
C ALA A 282 -5.15 8.04 3.72
N GLN A 283 -4.42 8.04 4.83
CA GLN A 283 -3.45 9.09 5.17
C GLN A 283 -2.28 9.09 4.17
N LEU A 284 -1.74 7.93 3.82
CA LEU A 284 -0.71 7.78 2.79
C LEU A 284 -1.18 8.34 1.45
N ALA A 285 -2.38 7.96 1.01
CA ALA A 285 -2.97 8.50 -0.22
C ALA A 285 -3.16 10.02 -0.16
N ALA A 286 -3.57 10.56 0.99
CA ALA A 286 -3.73 12.00 1.18
C ALA A 286 -2.41 12.77 1.14
N LEU A 287 -1.30 12.16 1.59
CA LEU A 287 0.05 12.73 1.52
C LEU A 287 0.62 12.64 0.11
N GLN A 288 0.45 11.51 -0.58
CA GLN A 288 0.85 11.35 -1.97
C GLN A 288 0.14 12.35 -2.89
N ALA A 289 -1.11 12.69 -2.60
CA ALA A 289 -1.85 13.73 -3.33
C ALA A 289 -1.35 15.18 -3.08
N LYS A 290 -0.40 15.39 -2.18
CA LYS A 290 0.24 16.69 -1.91
C LYS A 290 1.66 16.81 -2.51
N GLN A 291 2.17 15.73 -3.12
CA GLN A 291 3.42 15.73 -3.87
C GLN A 291 3.18 16.35 -5.25
#